data_AF-A0A4W3HK50-F1
#
_entry.id   AF-A0A4W3HK50-F1
#
_cell.length_a   1.000
_cell.length_b   1.000
_cell.length_c   1.000
_cell.angle_alpha   90.00
_cell.angle_beta   90.00
_cell.angle_gamma   90.00
#
_symmetry.space_group_name_H-M   'P 1'
#
loop_
_entity.id
_entity.type
_entity.pdbx_description
1 polymer ?
#
loop_
_entity_poly.entity_id
_entity_poly.type
_entity_poly.pdbx_seq_one_letter_code
_entity_poly.pdbx_strand_id
1 'polypeptide(L)'
;QYILCSALRCLEDMIRFPSNAYRRTEWVQLVQRENFIPGKHTFLCSRHFESTCFDRTGQTRRLREDAVPTIFDFPPHLQDKVSI
;
A
#
# COMPACT_ATOMS: atom_id res chain seq x y z
N GLN A 1 7.51 8.31 -9.95
CA GLN A 1 8.01 8.72 -8.60
C GLN A 1 6.92 8.85 -7.53
N TYR A 2 5.65 8.50 -7.79
CA TYR A 2 4.53 8.83 -6.89
C TYR A 2 3.79 7.57 -6.42
N ILE A 3 4.25 6.95 -5.34
CA ILE A 3 3.51 5.87 -4.65
C ILE A 3 3.55 6.06 -3.13
N LEU A 4 4.47 6.88 -2.62
CA LEU A 4 4.41 7.36 -1.24
C LEU A 4 3.39 8.49 -1.17
N CYS A 5 2.19 8.18 -0.69
CA CYS A 5 1.22 9.22 -0.34
C CYS A 5 1.84 10.05 0.79
N SER A 6 2.07 11.33 0.51
CA SER A 6 2.38 12.28 1.57
C SER A 6 1.12 12.47 2.40
N ALA A 7 1.24 12.31 3.72
CA ALA A 7 0.14 12.59 4.66
C ALA A 7 -0.41 14.02 4.53
N LEU A 8 0.35 14.95 3.93
CA LEU A 8 -0.07 16.33 3.68
C LEU A 8 -0.95 16.51 2.45
N ARG A 9 -1.06 15.51 1.56
CA ARG A 9 -1.79 15.62 0.28
C ARG A 9 -2.88 14.57 0.09
N CYS A 10 -2.92 13.54 0.92
CA CYS A 10 -3.90 12.47 0.84
C CYS A 10 -4.83 12.55 2.06
N LEU A 11 -6.12 12.87 1.84
CA LEU A 11 -7.16 12.98 2.88
C LEU A 11 -7.73 11.62 3.32
N GLU A 12 -7.14 10.54 2.82
CA GLU A 12 -7.51 9.15 3.08
C GLU A 12 -6.76 8.61 4.30
N ASP A 13 -7.26 7.53 4.92
CA ASP A 13 -6.57 6.87 6.02
C ASP A 13 -5.13 6.48 5.63
N MET A 14 -4.14 6.95 6.39
CA MET A 14 -2.73 6.61 6.20
C MET A 14 -2.42 5.26 6.84
N ILE A 15 -2.04 4.30 6.02
CA ILE A 15 -1.72 2.94 6.43
C ILE A 15 -0.20 2.79 6.44
N ARG A 16 0.32 2.43 7.62
CA ARG A 16 1.74 2.16 7.82
C ARG A 16 2.10 0.80 7.25
N PHE A 17 3.32 0.70 6.74
CA PHE A 17 3.89 -0.61 6.38
C PHE A 17 3.86 -1.57 7.58
N PRO A 18 3.57 -2.86 7.35
CA PRO A 18 3.45 -3.83 8.42
C PRO A 18 4.77 -4.01 9.19
N SER A 19 4.65 -4.32 10.49
CA SER A 19 5.78 -4.66 11.36
C SER A 19 6.43 -5.99 10.95
N ASN A 20 5.61 -6.93 10.47
CA ASN A 20 6.05 -8.22 9.97
C ASN A 20 6.95 -8.03 8.72
N ALA A 21 8.17 -8.57 8.78
CA ALA A 21 9.17 -8.43 7.75
C ALA A 21 8.75 -9.05 6.41
N TYR A 22 8.11 -10.23 6.44
CA TYR A 22 7.63 -10.91 5.23
C TYR A 22 6.59 -10.04 4.50
N ARG A 23 5.57 -9.60 5.25
CA ARG A 23 4.52 -8.73 4.71
C ARG A 23 5.05 -7.41 4.19
N ARG A 24 6.04 -6.83 4.89
CA ARG A 24 6.68 -5.58 4.48
C ARG A 24 7.42 -5.74 3.16
N THR A 25 8.18 -6.83 3.01
CA THR A 25 8.88 -7.14 1.76
C THR A 25 7.88 -7.27 0.61
N GLU A 26 6.76 -7.97 0.82
CA GLU A 26 5.73 -8.11 -0.21
C GLU A 26 5.11 -6.76 -0.62
N TRP A 27 4.81 -5.88 0.33
CA TRP A 27 4.34 -4.53 0.01
C TRP A 27 5.38 -3.72 -0.77
N VAL A 28 6.66 -3.85 -0.44
CA VAL A 28 7.75 -3.18 -1.17
C VAL A 28 7.84 -3.68 -2.61
N GLN A 29 7.67 -4.99 -2.83
CA GLN A 29 7.62 -5.57 -4.18
C GLN A 29 6.42 -5.05 -4.97
N LEU A 30 5.23 -5.01 -4.36
CA LEU A 30 4.00 -4.54 -5.00
C LEU A 30 4.04 -3.04 -5.34
N VAL A 31 4.72 -2.24 -4.52
CA VAL A 31 4.96 -0.81 -4.81
C VAL A 31 5.86 -0.62 -6.04
N GLN A 32 6.57 -1.65 -6.52
CA GLN A 32 7.38 -1.62 -7.75
C GLN A 32 8.27 -0.38 -7.88
N ARG A 33 8.91 0.01 -6.77
CA ARG A 33 9.80 1.18 -6.74
C ARG A 33 11.24 0.70 -6.56
N GLU A 34 12.07 0.98 -7.55
CA GLU A 34 13.50 0.68 -7.49
C GLU A 34 14.16 1.36 -6.28
N ASN A 35 15.07 0.63 -5.62
CA ASN A 35 15.85 1.10 -4.47
C ASN A 35 15.01 1.67 -3.32
N PHE A 36 13.80 1.16 -3.14
CA PHE A 36 12.88 1.62 -2.11
C PHE A 36 13.03 0.84 -0.80
N ILE A 37 13.33 1.55 0.28
CA ILE A 37 13.41 1.01 1.64
C ILE A 37 12.36 1.73 2.48
N PRO A 38 11.30 1.04 2.97
CA PRO A 38 10.27 1.66 3.78
C PRO A 38 10.84 2.03 5.16
N GLY A 39 10.75 3.32 5.51
CA GLY A 39 11.14 3.86 6.81
C GLY A 39 9.94 4.07 7.74
N LYS A 40 10.19 4.68 8.90
CA LYS A 40 9.14 4.99 9.91
C LYS A 40 8.08 5.98 9.42
N HIS A 41 8.37 6.74 8.37
CA HIS A 41 7.44 7.74 7.81
C HIS A 41 6.93 7.33 6.42
N THR A 42 6.94 6.02 6.15
CA THR A 42 6.49 5.46 4.89
C THR A 42 5.10 4.89 5.07
N PHE A 43 4.16 5.42 4.28
CA PHE A 43 2.74 5.08 4.34
C PHE A 43 2.18 4.89 2.93
N LEU A 44 1.12 4.09 2.84
CA LEU A 44 0.20 4.03 1.71
C LEU A 44 -1.15 4.51 2.21
N CYS A 45 -1.89 5.27 1.42
CA CYS A 45 -3.25 5.64 1.79
C CYS A 45 -4.24 4.50 1.52
N SER A 46 -5.42 4.59 2.15
CA SER A 46 -6.49 3.59 2.10
C SER A 46 -6.91 3.20 0.69
N ARG A 47 -6.81 4.12 -0.27
CA ARG A 47 -7.15 3.91 -1.68
C ARG A 47 -6.27 2.90 -2.42
N HIS A 48 -5.11 2.55 -1.87
CA HIS A 48 -4.22 1.55 -2.44
C HIS A 48 -4.64 0.11 -2.13
N PHE A 49 -5.65 -0.06 -1.28
CA PHE A 49 -6.17 -1.35 -0.85
C PHE A 49 -7.61 -1.51 -1.31
N GLU A 50 -7.99 -2.74 -1.64
CA GLU A 50 -9.39 -3.05 -1.87
C GLU A 50 -10.21 -2.83 -0.61
N SER A 51 -11.47 -2.43 -0.81
CA SER A 51 -12.40 -2.18 0.31
C SER A 51 -12.63 -3.41 1.19
N THR A 52 -12.46 -4.61 0.63
CA THR A 52 -12.58 -5.94 1.26
C THR A 52 -11.40 -6.27 2.19
N CYS A 53 -10.25 -5.62 2.00
CA CYS A 53 -9.09 -5.76 2.87
C CYS A 53 -9.26 -5.05 4.22
N PHE A 54 -10.32 -4.25 4.38
CA PHE A 54 -10.62 -3.56 5.63
C PHE A 54 -11.64 -4.34 6.43
N ASP A 55 -11.26 -4.66 7.67
CA ASP A 55 -12.21 -5.14 8.66
C ASP A 55 -13.08 -3.97 9.13
N ARG A 56 -14.39 -4.11 8.93
CA ARG A 56 -15.44 -3.17 9.35
C ARG A 56 -16.33 -3.75 10.44
N THR A 57 -16.05 -4.96 10.92
CA THR A 57 -16.88 -5.65 11.90
C THR A 57 -16.66 -5.13 13.33
N GLY A 58 -15.51 -4.49 13.59
CA GLY A 58 -15.17 -3.87 14.86
C GLY A 58 -15.44 -2.36 14.94
N GLN A 59 -15.16 -1.76 16.11
CA GLN A 59 -15.30 -0.31 16.34
C GLN A 59 -14.24 0.54 15.62
N THR A 60 -13.17 -0.07 15.11
CA THR A 60 -12.10 0.62 14.39
C THR A 60 -11.93 -0.01 13.02
N ARG A 61 -11.93 0.81 11.96
CA ARG A 61 -11.53 0.39 10.61
C ARG A 61 -10.07 -0.01 10.65
N ARG A 62 -9.79 -1.31 10.49
CA ARG A 62 -8.42 -1.85 10.50
C ARG A 62 -8.16 -2.56 9.19
N LEU A 63 -6.93 -2.44 8.69
CA LEU A 63 -6.49 -3.27 7.59
C LEU A 63 -6.26 -4.69 8.11
N ARG A 64 -6.78 -5.70 7.40
CA ARG A 64 -6.56 -7.11 7.74
C ARG A 64 -5.08 -7.47 7.65
N GLU A 65 -4.68 -8.52 8.36
CA GLU A 65 -3.27 -8.95 8.41
C GLU A 65 -2.77 -9.51 7.07
N ASP A 66 -3.66 -10.13 6.31
CA ASP A 66 -3.43 -10.69 4.98
C ASP A 66 -3.54 -9.64 3.85
N ALA A 67 -3.89 -8.40 4.18
CA ALA A 67 -4.12 -7.37 3.19
C ALA A 67 -2.83 -6.91 2.49
N VAL A 68 -2.96 -6.70 1.19
CA VAL A 68 -1.87 -6.25 0.32
C VAL A 68 -2.35 -5.06 -0.51
N PRO A 69 -1.50 -4.08 -0.81
CA PRO A 69 -1.87 -3.00 -1.71
C PRO A 69 -1.94 -3.56 -3.13
N THR A 70 -3.12 -3.52 -3.75
CA THR A 70 -3.35 -4.00 -5.12
C THR A 70 -3.64 -2.87 -6.08
N ILE A 71 -4.04 -1.70 -5.58
CA ILE A 71 -4.49 -0.57 -6.40
C ILE A 71 -3.35 0.44 -6.53
N PHE A 72 -2.74 0.47 -7.71
CA PHE A 72 -1.71 1.43 -8.05
C PHE A 72 -2.01 2.08 -9.40
N ASP A 73 -2.20 3.40 -9.39
CA ASP A 73 -2.28 4.19 -10.62
C ASP A 73 -0.86 4.46 -11.15
N PHE A 74 -0.17 3.39 -11.56
CA PHE A 74 1.09 3.53 -12.26
C PHE A 74 0.82 4.20 -13.62
N PRO A 75 1.66 5.17 -14.04
CA PRO A 75 1.56 5.68 -15.39
C PRO A 75 1.73 4.52 -16.40
N PRO A 76 1.14 4.60 -17.61
CA PRO A 76 1.01 3.46 -18.53
C PRO A 76 2.34 2.76 -18.86
N HIS A 77 3.47 3.47 -18.75
CA HIS A 77 4.81 2.95 -19.02
C HIS A 77 5.44 2.15 -17.85
N LEU A 78 4.79 2.10 -16.69
CA LEU A 78 5.20 1.32 -15.51
C LEU A 78 4.21 0.20 -15.17
N GLN A 79 3.15 0.05 -15.97
CA GLN A 79 2.26 -1.11 -15.88
C GLN A 79 2.93 -2.26 -16.64
N ASP A 80 3.93 -2.88 -16.03
CA ASP A 80 4.45 -4.13 -16.58
C ASP A 80 3.29 -5.13 -16.61
N LYS A 81 2.90 -5.49 -17.83
CA LYS A 81 1.84 -6.45 -18.10
C LYS A 81 2.24 -7.79 -17.49
N VAL A 82 1.79 -8.06 -16.27
CA VAL A 82 1.61 -9.44 -15.80
C VAL A 82 0.47 -10.02 -16.62
N SER A 83 0.82 -10.50 -17.81
CA SER A 83 -0.03 -11.37 -18.62
C SER A 83 0.13 -12.76 -18.01
N ILE A 84 -0.92 -13.25 -17.35
CA ILE A 84 -1.14 -14.68 -17.15
C ILE A 84 -2.41 -15.01 -17.94
#